data_AF-A0A847NR63-F1
#
_entry.id   AF-A0A847NR63-F1
#
_cell.length_a   1.000
_cell.length_b   1.000
_cell.length_c   1.000
_cell.angle_alpha   90.00
_cell.angle_beta   90.00
_cell.angle_gamma   90.00
#
_symmetry.space_group_name_H-M   'P 1'
#
loop_
_entity.id
_entity.type
_entity.pdbx_description
1 polymer ?
#
loop_
_entity_poly.entity_id
_entity_poly.type
_entity_poly.pdbx_seq_one_letter_code
_entity_poly.pdbx_strand_id
1 'polypeptide(L)'
;MKEGELLKVKLYEYLIKTKRSDFTLASEVAVGNVRADVIACSEEKIHIYEIKSKNDTLYRLKNQIETYKKYANAVTLVIDEKFLDQINSLEYLSGIGILKFENNAIKEIRKPKQKSIKKENYFTYWSPIEIKKSLVGFSGWYKLDTVTAYKKLVNALKKDEVIKLTIDRIQEKYSDEFLEIKNKIINRDINELPNRFRENMPNLNIVPIKDSILRFRDIDSL
;
A
#
# COMPACT_ATOMS: atom_id res chain seq x y z
N MET A 1 -17.10 -18.06 -3.07
CA MET A 1 -15.98 -17.23 -2.61
C MET A 1 -15.39 -17.84 -1.34
N LYS A 2 -14.06 -17.94 -1.22
CA LYS A 2 -13.42 -18.39 0.02
C LYS A 2 -13.58 -17.32 1.11
N GLU A 3 -13.55 -17.71 2.39
CA GLU A 3 -13.77 -16.78 3.50
C GLU A 3 -12.78 -15.60 3.53
N GLY A 4 -11.49 -15.84 3.27
CA GLY A 4 -10.49 -14.76 3.20
C GLY A 4 -10.75 -13.76 2.06
N GLU A 5 -11.24 -14.24 0.91
CA GLU A 5 -11.66 -13.38 -0.21
C GLU A 5 -12.91 -12.59 0.17
N LEU A 6 -13.89 -13.22 0.82
CA LEU A 6 -15.10 -12.55 1.31
C LEU A 6 -14.74 -11.42 2.28
N LEU A 7 -13.84 -11.69 3.23
CA LEU A 7 -13.41 -10.71 4.22
C LEU A 7 -12.67 -9.53 3.54
N LYS A 8 -11.89 -9.80 2.49
CA LYS A 8 -11.27 -8.76 1.65
C LYS A 8 -12.32 -7.93 0.90
N VAL A 9 -13.34 -8.55 0.29
CA VAL A 9 -14.46 -7.83 -0.35
C VAL A 9 -15.20 -6.96 0.67
N LYS A 10 -15.48 -7.49 1.86
CA LYS A 10 -16.15 -6.74 2.94
C LYS A 10 -15.32 -5.60 3.49
N LEU A 11 -13.99 -5.75 3.52
CA LEU A 11 -13.08 -4.65 3.79
C LEU A 11 -13.17 -3.57 2.70
N TYR A 12 -13.16 -3.93 1.42
CA TYR A 12 -13.31 -2.96 0.33
C TYR A 12 -14.64 -2.20 0.42
N GLU A 13 -15.77 -2.90 0.59
CA GLU A 13 -17.08 -2.29 0.81
C GLU A 13 -17.05 -1.29 1.98
N TYR A 14 -16.49 -1.70 3.12
CA TYR A 14 -16.35 -0.85 4.30
C TYR A 14 -15.52 0.41 3.98
N LEU A 15 -14.38 0.27 3.32
CA LEU A 15 -13.48 1.39 3.01
C LEU A 15 -14.10 2.36 1.99
N ILE A 16 -14.72 1.84 0.93
CA ILE A 16 -15.45 2.65 -0.08
C ILE A 16 -16.58 3.46 0.57
N LYS A 17 -17.29 2.87 1.54
CA LYS A 17 -18.38 3.55 2.24
C LYS A 17 -17.90 4.59 3.26
N THR A 18 -16.77 4.35 3.93
CA THR A 18 -16.35 5.13 5.11
C THR A 18 -15.29 6.19 4.82
N LYS A 19 -14.45 6.00 3.80
CA LYS A 19 -13.45 7.00 3.41
C LYS A 19 -14.12 8.17 2.67
N ARG A 20 -13.70 9.39 3.02
CA ARG A 20 -14.27 10.64 2.49
C ARG A 20 -13.36 11.34 1.48
N SER A 21 -12.05 11.16 1.58
CA SER A 21 -11.08 11.66 0.62
C SER A 21 -10.88 10.65 -0.50
N ASP A 22 -10.39 11.12 -1.65
CA ASP A 22 -9.98 10.23 -2.73
C ASP A 22 -8.84 9.32 -2.28
N PHE A 23 -8.93 8.06 -2.69
CA PHE A 23 -7.98 7.03 -2.31
C PHE A 23 -7.94 5.93 -3.36
N THR A 24 -6.84 5.19 -3.36
CA THR A 24 -6.64 3.97 -4.15
C THR A 24 -6.45 2.80 -3.20
N LEU A 25 -7.12 1.68 -3.45
CA LEU A 25 -6.83 0.41 -2.78
C LEU A 25 -5.94 -0.45 -3.68
N ALA A 26 -4.91 -1.04 -3.09
CA ALA A 26 -4.01 -1.96 -3.77
C ALA A 26 -3.94 -3.28 -3.00
N SER A 27 -4.13 -4.39 -3.68
CA SER A 27 -4.08 -5.72 -3.08
C SER A 27 -2.70 -6.37 -3.23
N GLU A 28 -2.32 -7.16 -2.22
CA GLU A 28 -1.17 -8.09 -2.29
C GLU A 28 0.19 -7.38 -2.50
N VAL A 29 0.34 -6.14 -2.04
CA VAL A 29 1.51 -5.29 -2.31
C VAL A 29 2.72 -5.77 -1.49
N ALA A 30 3.89 -5.88 -2.14
CA ALA A 30 5.14 -6.19 -1.44
C ALA A 30 5.60 -4.99 -0.59
N VAL A 31 5.89 -5.23 0.69
CA VAL A 31 6.33 -4.21 1.65
C VAL A 31 7.47 -4.78 2.50
N GLY A 32 8.69 -4.26 2.32
CA GLY A 32 9.88 -4.88 2.88
C GLY A 32 10.01 -6.34 2.44
N ASN A 33 10.05 -7.26 3.41
CA ASN A 33 10.13 -8.71 3.18
C ASN A 33 8.78 -9.43 3.33
N VAL A 34 7.68 -8.71 3.50
CA VAL A 34 6.33 -9.28 3.62
C VAL A 34 5.42 -8.77 2.50
N ARG A 35 4.22 -9.33 2.44
CA ARG A 35 3.18 -8.91 1.50
C ARG A 35 1.96 -8.44 2.27
N ALA A 36 1.56 -7.19 2.06
CA ALA A 36 0.36 -6.60 2.63
C ALA A 36 -0.87 -7.08 1.85
N ASP A 37 -1.92 -7.47 2.57
CA ASP A 37 -3.18 -7.90 1.94
C ASP A 37 -3.85 -6.76 1.17
N VAL A 38 -3.98 -5.60 1.83
CA VAL A 38 -4.57 -4.39 1.25
C VAL A 38 -3.81 -3.16 1.73
N ILE A 39 -3.51 -2.23 0.82
CA ILE A 39 -3.01 -0.90 1.13
C ILE A 39 -4.05 0.12 0.66
N ALA A 40 -4.40 1.07 1.52
CA ALA A 40 -5.11 2.27 1.12
C ALA A 40 -4.12 3.44 1.03
N CYS A 41 -4.09 4.07 -0.12
CA CYS A 41 -3.25 5.22 -0.42
C CYS A 41 -4.16 6.43 -0.65
N SER A 42 -4.01 7.50 0.11
CA SER A 42 -4.82 8.72 -0.02
C SER A 42 -3.97 9.94 0.26
N GLU A 43 -4.01 10.93 -0.64
CA GLU A 43 -3.18 12.15 -0.55
C GLU A 43 -1.70 11.79 -0.34
N GLU A 44 -1.20 11.90 0.88
CA GLU A 44 0.20 11.65 1.27
C GLU A 44 0.33 10.56 2.34
N LYS A 45 -0.71 9.73 2.53
CA LYS A 45 -0.79 8.73 3.59
C LYS A 45 -0.96 7.32 3.04
N ILE A 46 -0.18 6.41 3.60
CA ILE A 46 -0.24 4.98 3.34
C ILE A 46 -0.81 4.27 4.59
N HIS A 47 -1.90 3.54 4.41
CA HIS A 47 -2.53 2.73 5.46
C HIS A 47 -2.57 1.27 5.04
N ILE A 48 -1.88 0.40 5.77
CA ILE A 48 -1.87 -1.03 5.52
C ILE A 48 -2.97 -1.73 6.33
N TYR A 49 -3.70 -2.63 5.68
CA TYR A 49 -4.66 -3.54 6.28
C TYR A 49 -4.17 -4.98 6.08
N GLU A 50 -3.99 -5.68 7.20
CA GLU A 50 -3.66 -7.11 7.22
C GLU A 50 -4.90 -7.90 7.61
N ILE A 51 -5.20 -8.98 6.89
CA ILE A 51 -6.40 -9.80 7.07
C ILE A 51 -6.01 -11.12 7.77
N LYS A 52 -6.84 -11.54 8.74
CA LYS A 52 -6.79 -12.87 9.35
C LYS A 52 -8.19 -13.45 9.44
N SER A 53 -8.50 -14.35 8.50
CA SER A 53 -9.76 -15.11 8.43
C SER A 53 -9.84 -16.22 9.48
N LYS A 54 -11.02 -16.83 9.65
CA LYS A 54 -11.22 -17.93 10.61
C LYS A 54 -10.31 -19.13 10.38
N ASN A 55 -9.73 -19.31 9.21
CA ASN A 55 -8.82 -20.43 8.92
C ASN A 55 -7.34 -20.06 9.02
N ASP A 56 -7.01 -18.79 9.27
CA ASP A 56 -5.63 -18.33 9.39
C ASP A 56 -4.99 -18.67 10.73
N THR A 57 -3.67 -18.44 10.79
CA THR A 57 -2.87 -18.47 12.02
C THR A 57 -2.24 -17.11 12.27
N LEU A 58 -1.95 -16.79 13.54
CA LEU A 58 -1.26 -15.54 13.91
C LEU A 58 0.27 -15.67 13.93
N TYR A 59 0.81 -16.82 13.52
CA TYR A 59 2.25 -17.13 13.64
C TYR A 59 3.15 -16.07 12.97
N ARG A 60 2.77 -15.58 11.79
CA ARG A 60 3.54 -14.58 11.03
C ARG A 60 3.22 -13.13 11.40
N LEU A 61 2.18 -12.91 12.22
CA LEU A 61 1.60 -11.59 12.45
C LEU A 61 2.61 -10.62 13.05
N LYS A 62 3.42 -11.06 14.01
CA LYS A 62 4.42 -10.19 14.65
C LYS A 62 5.39 -9.58 13.64
N ASN A 63 6.01 -10.40 12.79
CA ASN A 63 6.93 -9.93 11.76
C ASN A 63 6.24 -9.00 10.75
N GLN A 64 5.01 -9.32 10.34
CA GLN A 64 4.21 -8.48 9.45
C GLN A 64 3.97 -7.10 10.06
N ILE A 65 3.46 -7.03 11.30
CA ILE A 65 3.16 -5.77 12.00
C ILE A 65 4.42 -4.93 12.25
N GLU A 66 5.52 -5.56 12.69
CA GLU A 66 6.80 -4.87 12.88
C GLU A 66 7.36 -4.30 11.57
N THR A 67 7.14 -4.99 10.46
CA THR A 67 7.51 -4.52 9.12
C THR A 67 6.61 -3.36 8.69
N TYR A 68 5.29 -3.52 8.74
CA TYR A 68 4.35 -2.47 8.32
C TYR A 68 4.50 -1.17 9.13
N LYS A 69 4.81 -1.25 10.43
CA LYS A 69 5.09 -0.08 11.28
C LYS A 69 6.24 0.79 10.76
N LYS A 70 7.15 0.25 9.93
CA LYS A 70 8.25 1.01 9.31
C LYS A 70 7.84 1.72 8.03
N TYR A 71 6.82 1.20 7.34
CA TYR A 71 6.52 1.54 5.95
C TYR A 71 5.13 2.16 5.74
N ALA A 72 4.29 2.23 6.78
CA ALA A 72 2.96 2.80 6.70
C ALA A 72 2.71 3.87 7.77
N ASN A 73 1.88 4.85 7.44
CA ASN A 73 1.43 5.87 8.39
C ASN A 73 0.46 5.29 9.41
N ALA A 74 -0.36 4.32 8.97
CA ALA A 74 -1.25 3.57 9.83
C ALA A 74 -1.26 2.10 9.43
N VAL A 75 -1.52 1.23 10.42
CA VAL A 75 -1.67 -0.20 10.21
C VAL A 75 -2.91 -0.65 10.97
N THR A 76 -3.75 -1.43 10.30
CA THR A 76 -4.98 -2.00 10.86
C THR A 76 -5.00 -3.49 10.62
N LEU A 77 -5.36 -4.26 11.65
CA LEU A 77 -5.63 -5.68 11.53
C LEU A 77 -7.13 -5.88 11.33
N VAL A 78 -7.51 -6.69 10.35
CA VAL A 78 -8.88 -7.07 10.04
C VAL A 78 -9.03 -8.54 10.39
N ILE A 79 -9.72 -8.82 11.48
CA ILE A 79 -9.76 -10.16 12.07
C ILE A 79 -11.17 -10.76 12.07
N ASP A 80 -11.23 -12.08 11.95
CA ASP A 80 -12.36 -12.85 12.44
C ASP A 80 -12.48 -12.74 13.98
N GLU A 81 -13.71 -12.80 14.49
CA GLU A 81 -14.02 -12.69 15.91
C GLU A 81 -13.24 -13.68 16.78
N LYS A 82 -12.93 -14.88 16.29
CA LYS A 82 -12.20 -15.90 17.06
C LYS A 82 -10.84 -15.42 17.59
N PHE A 83 -10.23 -14.41 16.96
CA PHE A 83 -8.91 -13.92 17.34
C PHE A 83 -8.94 -12.75 18.32
N LEU A 84 -10.12 -12.19 18.61
CA LEU A 84 -10.25 -10.93 19.36
C LEU A 84 -9.56 -11.00 20.73
N ASP A 85 -9.81 -12.07 21.48
CA ASP A 85 -9.21 -12.26 22.81
C ASP A 85 -7.70 -12.42 22.72
N GLN A 86 -7.23 -13.21 21.74
CA GLN A 86 -5.80 -13.43 21.53
C GLN A 86 -5.10 -12.10 21.23
N ILE A 87 -5.63 -11.26 20.33
CA ILE A 87 -4.95 -10.02 19.91
C ILE A 87 -4.94 -8.94 20.99
N ASN A 88 -5.94 -8.90 21.88
CA ASN A 88 -6.00 -7.91 22.96
C ASN A 88 -4.85 -8.06 23.97
N SER A 89 -4.30 -9.27 24.10
CA SER A 89 -3.16 -9.57 24.97
C SER A 89 -1.79 -9.23 24.36
N LEU A 90 -1.71 -8.88 23.07
CA LEU A 90 -0.44 -8.77 22.35
C LEU A 90 0.09 -7.33 22.34
N GLU A 91 1.12 -7.08 23.15
CA GLU A 91 1.73 -5.74 23.30
C GLU A 91 2.24 -5.15 21.98
N TYR A 92 2.79 -5.98 21.08
CA TYR A 92 3.32 -5.52 19.80
C TYR A 92 2.22 -4.96 18.87
N LEU A 93 0.93 -5.15 19.20
CA LEU A 93 -0.20 -4.54 18.52
C LEU A 93 -0.56 -3.15 19.07
N SER A 94 0.22 -2.60 20.00
CA SER A 94 0.03 -1.22 20.46
C SER A 94 0.06 -0.23 19.28
N GLY A 95 -0.98 0.60 19.21
CA GLY A 95 -1.21 1.59 18.15
C GLY A 95 -1.77 1.04 16.83
N ILE A 96 -1.99 -0.27 16.72
CA ILE A 96 -2.56 -0.91 15.51
C ILE A 96 -4.09 -0.81 15.55
N GLY A 97 -4.73 -0.42 14.45
CA GLY A 97 -6.19 -0.42 14.35
C GLY A 97 -6.73 -1.86 14.36
N ILE A 98 -7.96 -2.05 14.81
CA ILE A 98 -8.65 -3.34 14.77
C ILE A 98 -10.01 -3.14 14.12
N LEU A 99 -10.21 -3.86 13.03
CA LEU A 99 -11.51 -4.09 12.43
C LEU A 99 -11.90 -5.55 12.69
N LYS A 100 -13.09 -5.77 13.23
CA LYS A 100 -13.64 -7.10 13.45
C LYS A 100 -14.60 -7.43 12.32
N PHE A 101 -14.47 -8.61 11.76
CA PHE A 101 -15.43 -9.20 10.84
C PHE A 101 -16.37 -10.12 11.63
N GLU A 102 -17.65 -9.80 11.62
CA GLU A 102 -18.71 -10.59 12.26
C GLU A 102 -19.99 -10.45 11.44
N ASN A 103 -20.78 -11.52 11.31
CA ASN A 103 -22.09 -11.50 10.64
C ASN A 103 -22.07 -10.84 9.24
N ASN A 104 -21.05 -11.15 8.42
CA ASN A 104 -20.83 -10.55 7.09
C ASN A 104 -20.64 -9.02 7.07
N ALA A 105 -20.28 -8.42 8.19
CA ALA A 105 -20.04 -6.99 8.32
C ALA A 105 -18.69 -6.70 9.00
N ILE A 106 -18.13 -5.53 8.67
CA ILE A 106 -16.92 -5.01 9.31
C ILE A 106 -17.30 -3.98 10.37
N LYS A 107 -16.76 -4.13 11.57
CA LYS A 107 -16.95 -3.21 12.69
C LYS A 107 -15.60 -2.70 13.19
N GLU A 108 -15.48 -1.39 13.37
CA GLU A 108 -14.29 -0.80 13.98
C GLU A 108 -14.30 -0.98 15.49
N ILE A 109 -13.30 -1.69 16.02
CA ILE A 109 -13.11 -1.92 17.46
C ILE A 109 -12.08 -0.95 18.01
N ARG A 110 -11.04 -0.65 17.22
CA ARG A 110 -9.94 0.24 17.64
C ARG A 110 -9.43 1.04 16.45
N LYS A 111 -9.32 2.36 16.61
CA LYS A 111 -8.68 3.23 15.60
C LYS A 111 -7.16 3.07 15.61
N PRO A 112 -6.50 3.07 14.44
CA PRO A 112 -5.04 3.05 14.37
C PRO A 112 -4.45 4.39 14.79
N LYS A 113 -3.25 4.36 15.39
CA LYS A 113 -2.44 5.57 15.60
C LYS A 113 -1.68 5.91 14.32
N GLN A 114 -1.65 7.19 13.98
CA GLN A 114 -0.85 7.70 12.86
C GLN A 114 0.62 7.81 13.28
N LYS A 115 1.53 7.49 12.37
CA LYS A 115 2.98 7.60 12.52
C LYS A 115 3.61 8.20 11.28
N SER A 116 4.80 8.77 11.45
CA SER A 116 5.63 9.22 10.33
C SER A 116 6.47 8.05 9.80
N ILE A 117 6.65 8.02 8.49
CA ILE A 117 7.55 7.08 7.80
C ILE A 117 8.90 7.81 7.59
N LYS A 118 10.01 7.09 7.71
CA LYS A 118 11.35 7.63 7.36
C LYS A 118 11.45 7.83 5.85
N LYS A 119 12.17 8.85 5.38
CA LYS A 119 12.24 9.19 3.94
C LYS A 119 12.65 7.98 3.08
N GLU A 120 13.66 7.26 3.54
CA GLU A 120 14.26 6.10 2.85
C GLU A 120 13.28 4.92 2.76
N ASN A 121 12.38 4.81 3.73
CA ASN A 121 11.43 3.69 3.80
C ASN A 121 10.37 3.76 2.69
N TYR A 122 10.06 4.95 2.14
CA TYR A 122 9.11 5.08 1.03
C TYR A 122 9.58 4.36 -0.25
N PHE A 123 10.89 4.23 -0.45
CA PHE A 123 11.43 3.50 -1.61
C PHE A 123 11.12 1.99 -1.57
N THR A 124 10.60 1.44 -0.47
CA THR A 124 10.11 0.05 -0.47
C THR A 124 9.00 -0.20 -1.49
N TYR A 125 8.27 0.85 -1.88
CA TYR A 125 7.17 0.76 -2.84
C TYR A 125 7.64 0.94 -4.30
N TRP A 126 8.94 1.16 -4.49
CA TRP A 126 9.56 1.40 -5.79
C TRP A 126 10.32 0.15 -6.18
N SER A 127 9.92 -0.47 -7.29
CA SER A 127 10.64 -1.58 -7.89
C SER A 127 12.03 -1.15 -8.38
N PRO A 128 12.98 -2.08 -8.53
CA PRO A 128 14.30 -1.79 -9.09
C PRO A 128 14.24 -1.06 -10.45
N ILE A 129 13.25 -1.39 -11.28
CA ILE A 129 13.07 -0.75 -12.58
C ILE A 129 12.53 0.68 -12.44
N GLU A 130 11.61 0.93 -11.51
CA GLU A 130 11.12 2.28 -11.19
C GLU A 130 12.27 3.16 -10.70
N ILE A 131 13.11 2.67 -9.80
CA ILE A 131 14.30 3.39 -9.29
C ILE A 131 15.19 3.86 -10.45
N LYS A 132 15.51 2.95 -11.39
CA LYS A 132 16.35 3.30 -12.56
C LYS A 132 15.63 4.23 -13.53
N LYS A 133 14.40 3.90 -13.92
CA LYS A 133 13.62 4.68 -14.90
C LYS A 133 13.29 6.09 -14.41
N SER A 134 13.23 6.29 -13.09
CA SER A 134 13.08 7.61 -12.49
C SER A 134 14.19 8.58 -12.91
N LEU A 135 15.38 8.10 -13.24
CA LEU A 135 16.51 8.93 -13.64
C LEU A 135 16.63 9.10 -15.17
N VAL A 136 15.67 8.61 -15.96
CA VAL A 136 15.66 8.84 -17.42
C VAL A 136 15.66 10.34 -17.71
N GLY A 137 16.51 10.75 -18.65
CA GLY A 137 16.66 12.16 -19.05
C GLY A 137 17.75 12.94 -18.31
N PHE A 138 18.40 12.34 -17.31
CA PHE A 138 19.60 12.86 -16.65
C PHE A 138 20.88 12.29 -17.28
N SER A 139 21.98 13.04 -17.28
CA SER A 139 23.22 12.59 -17.91
C SER A 139 23.76 11.31 -17.26
N GLY A 140 24.13 10.32 -18.09
CA GLY A 140 24.72 9.06 -17.62
C GLY A 140 23.75 8.10 -16.92
N TRP A 141 22.44 8.38 -16.87
CA TRP A 141 21.44 7.54 -16.18
C TRP A 141 21.48 6.07 -16.59
N TYR A 142 21.70 5.80 -17.89
CA TYR A 142 21.73 4.47 -18.48
C TYR A 142 22.90 3.60 -17.98
N LYS A 143 23.93 4.22 -17.38
CA LYS A 143 25.10 3.53 -16.80
C LYS A 143 24.89 3.14 -15.33
N LEU A 144 23.81 3.61 -14.69
CA LEU A 144 23.61 3.41 -13.26
C LEU A 144 23.04 2.01 -12.96
N ASP A 145 23.68 1.32 -12.02
CA ASP A 145 23.06 0.18 -11.34
C ASP A 145 21.96 0.66 -10.36
N THR A 146 21.12 -0.27 -9.89
CA THR A 146 19.96 0.07 -9.04
C THR A 146 20.38 0.69 -7.70
N VAL A 147 21.50 0.23 -7.12
CA VAL A 147 21.99 0.72 -5.83
C VAL A 147 22.51 2.15 -5.98
N THR A 148 23.27 2.42 -7.04
CA THR A 148 23.77 3.76 -7.33
C THR A 148 22.63 4.73 -7.66
N ALA A 149 21.65 4.30 -8.44
CA ALA A 149 20.45 5.08 -8.73
C ALA A 149 19.66 5.40 -7.43
N TYR A 150 19.42 4.40 -6.58
CA TYR A 150 18.77 4.59 -5.28
C TYR A 150 19.50 5.63 -4.41
N LYS A 151 20.83 5.53 -4.28
CA LYS A 151 21.63 6.49 -3.50
C LYS A 151 21.49 7.92 -4.03
N LYS A 152 21.53 8.09 -5.35
CA LYS A 152 21.31 9.41 -5.99
C LYS A 152 19.94 9.98 -5.63
N LEU A 153 18.87 9.17 -5.75
CA LEU A 153 17.51 9.60 -5.41
C LEU A 153 17.35 9.99 -3.94
N VAL A 154 17.85 9.15 -3.02
CA VAL A 154 17.78 9.43 -1.58
C VAL A 154 18.48 10.73 -1.22
N ASN A 155 19.61 11.03 -1.86
CA ASN A 155 20.37 12.25 -1.59
C ASN A 155 19.74 13.50 -2.21
N ALA A 156 19.21 13.38 -3.42
CA ALA A 156 18.68 14.53 -4.17
C ALA A 156 17.26 14.94 -3.76
N LEU A 157 16.41 13.97 -3.39
CA LEU A 157 15.01 14.21 -3.11
C LEU A 157 14.77 14.60 -1.64
N LYS A 158 13.94 15.62 -1.45
CA LYS A 158 13.37 15.99 -0.16
C LYS A 158 12.29 14.98 0.24
N LYS A 159 11.91 14.99 1.52
CA LYS A 159 10.99 13.98 2.06
C LYS A 159 9.60 14.08 1.46
N ASP A 160 9.06 15.28 1.36
CA ASP A 160 7.80 15.61 0.70
C ASP A 160 7.79 15.20 -0.78
N GLU A 161 8.88 15.44 -1.51
CA GLU A 161 9.04 14.99 -2.91
C GLU A 161 8.95 13.45 -3.00
N VAL A 162 9.67 12.73 -2.14
CA VAL A 162 9.62 11.26 -2.10
C VAL A 162 8.21 10.76 -1.74
N ILE A 163 7.53 11.41 -0.80
CA ILE A 163 6.16 11.05 -0.43
C ILE A 163 5.26 11.15 -1.66
N LYS A 164 5.17 12.34 -2.26
CA LYS A 164 4.30 12.59 -3.41
C LYS A 164 4.55 11.61 -4.55
N LEU A 165 5.81 11.47 -4.94
CA LEU A 165 6.25 10.53 -5.98
C LEU A 165 5.93 9.06 -5.67
N THR A 166 5.92 8.68 -4.40
CA THR A 166 5.55 7.32 -4.00
C THR A 166 4.06 7.10 -4.15
N ILE A 167 3.24 8.07 -3.73
CA ILE A 167 1.78 8.00 -3.86
C ILE A 167 1.41 7.97 -5.34
N ASP A 168 1.96 8.88 -6.15
CA ASP A 168 1.71 8.95 -7.60
C ASP A 168 1.98 7.58 -8.25
N ARG A 169 3.13 6.95 -7.95
CA ARG A 169 3.46 5.60 -8.48
C ARG A 169 2.49 4.52 -8.00
N ILE A 170 2.06 4.55 -6.74
CA ILE A 170 1.06 3.59 -6.24
C ILE A 170 -0.27 3.81 -6.99
N GLN A 171 -0.67 5.06 -7.20
CA GLN A 171 -1.90 5.38 -7.93
C GLN A 171 -1.80 4.96 -9.40
N GLU A 172 -0.70 5.24 -10.09
CA GLU A 172 -0.44 4.79 -11.48
C GLU A 172 -0.52 3.26 -11.60
N LYS A 173 -0.03 2.51 -10.61
CA LYS A 173 -0.02 1.04 -10.64
C LYS A 173 -1.37 0.41 -10.36
N TYR A 174 -2.21 1.02 -9.53
CA TYR A 174 -3.35 0.33 -8.92
C TYR A 174 -4.70 1.03 -9.09
N SER A 175 -4.77 2.26 -9.64
CA SER A 175 -6.04 2.98 -9.71
C SER A 175 -7.04 2.36 -10.69
N ASP A 176 -6.59 1.83 -11.82
CA ASP A 176 -7.47 1.16 -12.79
C ASP A 176 -8.08 -0.13 -12.20
N GLU A 177 -7.23 -0.97 -11.59
CA GLU A 177 -7.66 -2.19 -10.88
C GLU A 177 -8.65 -1.83 -9.76
N PHE A 178 -8.33 -0.79 -8.97
CA PHE A 178 -9.21 -0.34 -7.91
C PHE A 178 -10.56 0.16 -8.44
N LEU A 179 -10.57 0.94 -9.52
CA LEU A 179 -11.79 1.48 -10.11
C LEU A 179 -12.71 0.37 -10.61
N GLU A 180 -12.15 -0.66 -11.25
CA GLU A 180 -12.93 -1.83 -11.67
C GLU A 180 -13.54 -2.56 -10.48
N ILE A 181 -12.74 -2.85 -9.45
CA ILE A 181 -13.24 -3.51 -8.22
C ILE A 181 -14.33 -2.67 -7.57
N LYS A 182 -14.11 -1.35 -7.46
CA LYS A 182 -15.08 -0.40 -6.90
C LYS A 182 -16.39 -0.44 -7.68
N ASN A 183 -16.35 -0.44 -9.02
CA ASN A 183 -17.54 -0.53 -9.86
C ASN A 183 -18.28 -1.85 -9.68
N LYS A 184 -17.56 -2.98 -9.64
CA LYS A 184 -18.14 -4.31 -9.36
C LYS A 184 -18.84 -4.36 -8.01
N ILE A 185 -18.22 -3.80 -6.96
CA ILE A 185 -18.81 -3.71 -5.62
C ILE A 185 -20.08 -2.85 -5.63
N ILE A 186 -20.03 -1.67 -6.25
CA ILE A 186 -21.19 -0.75 -6.31
C ILE A 186 -22.36 -1.42 -7.04
N ASN A 187 -22.08 -2.14 -8.12
CA ASN A 187 -23.09 -2.85 -8.93
C ASN A 187 -23.53 -4.19 -8.33
N ARG A 188 -23.00 -4.58 -7.16
CA ARG A 188 -23.23 -5.89 -6.50
C ARG A 188 -22.89 -7.09 -7.39
N ASP A 189 -21.96 -6.90 -8.32
CA ASP A 189 -21.48 -7.91 -9.26
C ASP A 189 -20.10 -8.41 -8.83
N ILE A 190 -20.04 -9.02 -7.64
CA ILE A 190 -18.78 -9.53 -7.08
C ILE A 190 -18.94 -10.96 -6.56
N ASN A 191 -18.78 -11.91 -7.49
CA ASN A 191 -18.70 -13.32 -7.16
C ASN A 191 -17.26 -13.75 -6.81
N GLU A 192 -16.28 -13.01 -7.33
CA GLU A 192 -14.85 -13.14 -7.06
C GLU A 192 -14.16 -11.77 -7.26
N LEU A 193 -13.04 -11.55 -6.57
CA LEU A 193 -12.16 -10.42 -6.89
C LEU A 193 -11.44 -10.73 -8.20
N PRO A 194 -11.24 -9.74 -9.10
CA PRO A 194 -10.45 -9.95 -10.31
C PRO A 194 -9.11 -10.58 -9.92
N ASN A 195 -8.76 -11.70 -10.56
CA ASN A 195 -7.38 -12.17 -10.50
C ASN A 195 -6.51 -11.02 -10.95
N ARG A 196 -5.44 -10.71 -10.18
CA ARG A 196 -4.47 -9.65 -10.53
C ARG A 196 -4.32 -9.62 -12.03
N PHE A 197 -4.49 -8.44 -12.63
CA PHE A 197 -4.13 -8.17 -14.01
C PHE A 197 -2.63 -8.45 -14.20
N ARG A 198 -2.25 -9.73 -14.25
CA ARG A 198 -0.91 -10.18 -14.64
C ARG A 198 -0.70 -9.90 -16.12
N GLU A 199 -1.79 -9.82 -16.88
CA GLU A 199 -1.77 -9.65 -18.33
C GLU A 199 -1.70 -8.17 -18.74
N ASN A 200 -2.05 -7.23 -17.85
CA ASN A 200 -2.01 -5.80 -18.12
C ASN A 200 -1.29 -5.03 -17.00
N MET A 201 0.02 -5.24 -16.86
CA MET A 201 0.92 -4.09 -16.65
C MET A 201 1.46 -3.67 -18.02
N PRO A 202 0.63 -3.11 -18.93
CA PRO A 202 1.09 -2.80 -20.27
C PRO A 202 1.97 -1.56 -20.13
N ASN A 203 3.29 -1.75 -20.20
CA ASN A 203 4.28 -0.68 -20.04
C ASN A 203 4.07 0.13 -18.75
N LEU A 204 4.81 -0.20 -17.68
CA LEU A 204 5.04 0.77 -16.60
C LEU A 204 5.63 2.05 -17.23
N ASN A 205 4.75 2.96 -17.63
CA ASN A 205 5.01 4.32 -18.07
C ASN A 205 5.38 5.10 -16.81
N ILE A 206 6.49 4.68 -16.19
CA ILE A 206 7.05 5.35 -15.03
C ILE A 206 7.44 6.72 -15.52
N VAL A 207 6.67 7.72 -15.08
CA VAL A 207 6.97 9.12 -15.38
C VAL A 207 8.35 9.42 -14.78
N PRO A 208 9.35 9.78 -15.61
CA PRO A 208 10.66 10.14 -15.12
C PRO A 208 10.57 11.26 -14.07
N ILE A 209 11.56 11.33 -13.18
CA ILE A 209 11.63 12.42 -12.19
C ILE A 209 11.76 13.77 -12.87
N LYS A 210 12.47 13.83 -13.99
CA LYS A 210 12.57 15.06 -14.78
C LYS A 210 11.17 15.57 -15.16
N ASP A 211 10.28 14.70 -15.62
CA ASP A 211 8.96 15.09 -16.12
C ASP A 211 7.92 15.31 -15.00
N SER A 212 8.19 14.81 -13.78
CA SER A 212 7.33 14.98 -12.61
C SER A 212 7.77 16.14 -11.71
N ILE A 213 9.08 16.30 -11.47
CA ILE A 213 9.64 17.30 -10.55
C ILE A 213 9.98 18.63 -11.21
N LEU A 214 10.09 18.74 -12.53
CA LEU A 214 10.16 20.05 -13.21
C LEU A 214 8.92 20.93 -12.94
N ARG A 215 7.84 20.36 -12.37
CA ARG A 215 6.70 21.13 -11.82
C ARG A 215 6.97 21.79 -10.47
N PHE A 216 8.04 21.41 -9.76
CA PHE A 216 8.35 21.83 -8.39
C PHE A 216 9.72 22.52 -8.25
N ARG A 217 10.72 22.17 -9.07
CA ARG A 217 12.02 22.89 -9.19
C ARG A 217 12.90 22.34 -10.32
N ASP A 218 13.87 23.14 -10.78
CA ASP A 218 14.96 22.67 -11.65
C ASP A 218 15.91 21.73 -10.87
N ILE A 219 16.17 20.53 -11.43
CA ILE A 219 17.09 19.55 -10.86
C ILE A 219 18.14 19.11 -11.89
N ASP A 220 18.77 20.06 -12.58
CA ASP A 220 19.82 19.75 -13.57
C ASP A 220 21.03 18.99 -12.97
N SER A 221 21.14 18.93 -11.64
CA SER A 221 22.26 18.31 -10.92
C SER A 221 22.03 16.84 -10.48
N LEU A 222 20.97 16.16 -10.91
CA LEU A 222 20.71 14.73 -10.62
C LEU A 222 21.50 13.80 -11.57
#